data_AF-A0A1F7GVQ4-F1
#
_entry.id   AF-A0A1F7GVQ4-F1
#
_cell.length_a   1.000
_cell.length_b   1.000
_cell.length_c   1.000
_cell.angle_alpha   90.00
_cell.angle_beta   90.00
_cell.angle_gamma   90.00
#
_symmetry.space_group_name_H-M   'P 1'
#
loop_
_entity.id
_entity.type
_entity.pdbx_description
1 polymer ?
#
loop_
_entity_poly.entity_id
_entity_poly.type
_entity_poly.pdbx_seq_one_letter_code
_entity_poly.pdbx_strand_id
1 'polypeptide(L)'
;MPTLILVVLSGILAALFATQNTDPVSIIVASYTLNDIPMYLIVLGSLLLGLLLSSIISLVNSISSSFTLHGKDAKIKETKKTLVELTKQIHQLELENARLKEHTTFTDEKSL
;
A
#
# COMPACT_ATOMS: atom_id res chain seq x y z
N MET A 1 7.51 18.12 -24.90
CA MET A 1 7.13 19.54 -25.10
C MET A 1 6.40 20.15 -23.90
N PRO A 2 5.25 19.62 -23.40
CA PRO A 2 4.55 20.25 -22.27
C PRO A 2 5.36 20.21 -20.96
N THR A 3 6.15 19.15 -20.74
CA THR A 3 7.02 19.00 -19.56
C THR A 3 8.08 20.08 -19.47
N LEU A 4 8.70 20.46 -20.59
CA LEU A 4 9.77 21.47 -20.62
C LEU A 4 9.23 22.87 -20.31
N ILE A 5 8.04 23.20 -20.84
CA ILE A 5 7.33 24.44 -20.53
C ILE A 5 6.99 24.50 -19.03
N LEU A 6 6.48 23.40 -18.47
CA LEU A 6 6.13 23.33 -17.05
C LEU A 6 7.36 23.51 -16.14
N VAL A 7 8.48 22.89 -16.50
CA VAL A 7 9.75 23.03 -15.77
C VAL A 7 10.26 24.47 -15.82
N VAL A 8 10.25 25.11 -16.99
CA VAL A 8 10.67 26.51 -17.14
C VAL A 8 9.77 27.45 -16.32
N LEU A 9 8.45 27.27 -16.39
CA LEU A 9 7.51 28.07 -15.58
C LEU A 9 7.74 27.89 -14.08
N SER A 10 8.00 26.66 -13.65
CA SER A 10 8.31 26.35 -12.25
C SER A 10 9.62 27.01 -11.81
N GLY A 11 10.64 27.01 -12.68
CA GLY A 11 11.92 27.68 -12.44
C GLY A 11 11.77 29.20 -12.34
N ILE A 12 10.96 29.82 -13.20
CA ILE A 12 10.66 31.26 -13.13
C ILE A 12 9.95 31.59 -11.81
N LEU A 13 8.94 30.81 -11.42
CA LEU A 13 8.24 31.01 -10.14
C LEU A 13 9.19 30.87 -8.95
N ALA A 14 10.06 29.86 -8.95
CA ALA A 14 11.05 29.66 -7.90
C ALA A 14 12.07 30.81 -7.83
N ALA A 15 12.54 31.31 -8.98
CA ALA A 15 13.46 32.43 -9.05
C ALA A 15 12.81 33.73 -8.54
N LEU A 16 11.56 34.01 -8.94
CA LEU A 16 10.80 35.16 -8.44
C LEU A 16 10.55 35.05 -6.94
N PHE A 17 10.19 33.85 -6.46
CA PHE A 17 9.99 33.61 -5.04
C PHE A 17 11.27 33.88 -4.24
N ALA A 18 12.41 33.32 -4.67
CA ALA A 18 13.68 33.51 -3.99
C ALA A 18 14.14 34.98 -4.01
N THR A 19 14.06 35.65 -5.16
CA THR A 19 14.53 37.04 -5.31
C THR A 19 13.66 38.03 -4.54
N GLN A 20 12.33 37.87 -4.56
CA GLN A 20 11.42 38.79 -3.87
C GLN A 20 11.34 38.57 -2.35
N ASN A 21 11.70 37.39 -1.84
CA ASN A 21 11.63 37.07 -0.41
C ASN A 21 13.03 37.01 0.23
N THR A 22 13.93 37.91 -0.19
CA THR A 22 15.29 38.02 0.36
C THR A 22 15.34 38.87 1.64
N ASP A 23 14.21 39.47 2.03
CA ASP A 23 14.13 40.30 3.23
C ASP A 23 14.66 39.52 4.46
N PRO A 24 15.59 40.12 5.22
CA PRO A 24 16.20 39.47 6.37
C PRO A 24 15.18 39.37 7.50
N VAL A 25 15.11 38.20 8.12
CA VAL A 25 14.31 37.98 9.32
C VAL A 25 15.14 37.32 10.41
N SER A 26 14.79 37.62 11.65
CA SER A 26 15.36 36.97 12.83
C SER A 26 14.45 35.85 13.29
N ILE A 27 15.03 34.67 13.50
CA ILE A 27 14.32 33.51 14.05
C ILE A 27 14.97 33.08 15.37
N ILE A 28 14.13 32.68 16.31
CA ILE A 28 14.57 32.13 17.59
C ILE A 28 14.29 30.63 17.54
N VAL A 29 15.37 29.84 17.64
CA VAL A 29 15.31 28.38 17.65
C VAL A 29 15.84 27.90 18.99
N ALA A 30 14.93 27.39 19.83
CA ALA A 30 15.20 27.01 21.21
C ALA A 30 15.84 28.17 22.00
N SER A 31 17.17 28.15 22.19
CA SER A 31 17.93 29.18 22.91
C SER A 31 18.86 30.00 22.01
N TYR A 32 18.82 29.77 20.70
CA TYR A 32 19.68 30.45 19.73
C TYR A 32 18.86 31.42 18.87
N THR A 33 19.38 32.63 18.68
CA THR A 33 18.81 33.61 17.76
C THR A 33 19.66 33.64 16.49
N LEU A 34 19.05 33.32 15.35
CA LEU A 34 19.65 33.46 14.04
C LEU A 34 19.10 34.74 13.41
N ASN A 35 20.00 35.68 13.13
CA ASN A 35 19.66 36.96 12.53
C ASN A 35 19.99 36.94 11.04
N ASP A 36 19.38 37.87 10.30
CA ASP A 36 19.65 38.13 8.88
C ASP A 36 19.47 36.90 7.97
N ILE A 37 18.53 36.01 8.32
CA ILE A 37 18.17 34.87 7.48
C ILE A 37 17.17 35.35 6.44
N PRO A 38 17.41 35.17 5.13
CA PRO A 38 16.43 35.45 4.09
C PRO A 38 15.13 34.66 4.29
N MET A 39 13.98 35.33 4.19
CA MET A 39 12.66 34.72 4.42
C MET A 39 12.40 33.47 3.55
N TYR A 40 12.85 33.46 2.29
CA TYR A 40 12.66 32.32 1.39
C TYR A 40 13.28 31.01 1.92
N LEU A 41 14.39 31.08 2.66
CA LEU A 41 15.05 29.89 3.23
C LEU A 41 14.21 29.27 4.35
N ILE A 42 13.55 30.08 5.16
CA ILE A 42 12.70 29.60 6.25
C ILE A 42 11.46 28.91 5.69
N VAL A 43 10.83 29.51 4.68
CA VAL A 43 9.67 28.93 4.01
C VAL A 43 10.05 27.60 3.34
N LEU A 44 11.15 27.59 2.58
CA LEU A 44 11.60 26.38 1.89
C LEU A 44 12.02 25.27 2.88
N GLY A 45 12.72 25.64 3.96
CA GLY A 45 13.09 24.72 5.02
C GLY A 45 11.87 24.12 5.73
N SER A 46 10.86 24.94 6.02
CA SER A 46 9.61 24.48 6.64
C SER A 46 8.84 23.54 5.73
N LEU A 47 8.75 23.86 4.44
CA LEU A 47 8.12 23.01 3.44
C LEU A 47 8.86 21.67 3.32
N LEU A 48 10.19 21.70 3.26
CA LEU A 48 11.02 20.50 3.19
C LEU A 48 10.85 19.62 4.43
N LEU A 49 10.84 20.21 5.63
CA LEU A 49 10.58 19.49 6.87
C LEU A 49 9.19 18.83 6.87
N GLY A 50 8.16 19.54 6.41
CA GLY A 50 6.82 18.97 6.26
C GLY A 50 6.79 17.78 5.30
N LEU A 51 7.47 17.89 4.15
CA LEU A 51 7.58 16.80 3.18
C LEU A 51 8.37 15.60 3.73
N LEU A 52 9.44 15.85 4.49
CA LEU A 52 10.22 14.79 5.13
C LEU A 52 9.38 14.05 6.18
N LEU A 53 8.66 14.78 7.04
CA LEU A 53 7.76 14.19 8.02
C LEU A 53 6.64 13.37 7.35
N SER A 54 6.03 13.92 6.31
CA SER A 54 5.01 13.21 5.52
C SER A 54 5.57 11.93 4.88
N SER A 55 6.79 11.99 4.35
CA SER A 55 7.46 10.84 3.74
C SER A 55 7.73 9.73 4.77
N ILE A 56 8.17 10.10 5.98
CA ILE A 56 8.38 9.13 7.08
C ILE A 56 7.06 8.45 7.45
N ILE A 57 5.98 9.22 7.63
CA ILE A 57 4.65 8.69 7.96
C ILE A 57 4.16 7.75 6.85
N SER A 58 4.32 8.17 5.59
CA SER A 58 3.92 7.35 4.44
C SER A 58 4.71 6.05 4.38
N LEU A 59 6.01 6.07 4.67
CA LEU A 59 6.84 4.87 4.66
C LEU A 59 6.38 3.86 5.71
N VAL A 60 6.06 4.31 6.92
CA VAL A 60 5.52 3.46 7.99
C VAL A 60 4.19 2.84 7.58
N ASN A 61 3.30 3.62 6.97
CA ASN A 61 2.02 3.12 6.46
C ASN A 61 2.20 2.08 5.35
N SER A 62 3.15 2.29 4.44
CA SER A 62 3.47 1.33 3.37
C SER A 62 3.99 0.01 3.94
N ILE A 63 4.84 0.04 4.97
CA ILE A 63 5.32 -1.17 5.64
C ILE A 63 4.14 -1.91 6.29
N SER A 64 3.32 -1.22 7.07
CA SER A 64 2.13 -1.81 7.72
C SER A 64 1.16 -2.41 6.70
N SER A 65 0.93 -1.71 5.60
CA SER A 65 0.09 -2.18 4.49
C SER A 65 0.68 -3.45 3.85
N SER A 66 1.99 -3.51 3.63
CA SER A 66 2.66 -4.68 3.08
C SER A 66 2.54 -5.90 4.00
N PHE A 67 2.69 -5.73 5.31
CA PHE A 67 2.46 -6.82 6.27
C PHE A 67 1.01 -7.30 6.26
N THR A 68 0.07 -6.36 6.21
CA THR A 68 -1.37 -6.66 6.12
C THR A 68 -1.71 -7.40 4.83
N LEU A 69 -1.13 -7.00 3.70
CA LEU A 69 -1.28 -7.71 2.42
C LEU A 69 -0.74 -9.13 2.51
N HIS A 70 0.45 -9.31 3.08
CA HIS A 70 1.05 -10.62 3.23
C HIS A 70 0.19 -11.57 4.08
N GLY A 71 -0.39 -11.06 5.17
CA GLY A 71 -1.34 -11.81 5.99
C GLY A 71 -2.61 -12.19 5.21
N LYS A 72 -3.14 -11.28 4.39
CA LYS A 72 -4.29 -11.57 3.51
C LYS A 72 -3.95 -12.61 2.45
N ASP A 73 -2.79 -12.53 1.82
CA ASP A 73 -2.33 -13.49 0.81
C ASP A 73 -2.15 -14.90 1.40
N ALA A 74 -1.61 -15.00 2.61
CA ALA A 74 -1.50 -16.26 3.34
C ALA A 74 -2.89 -16.89 3.57
N LYS A 75 -3.86 -16.08 4.00
CA LYS A 75 -5.24 -16.54 4.22
C LYS A 75 -5.95 -16.96 2.93
N ILE A 76 -5.70 -16.26 1.82
CA ILE A 76 -6.20 -16.65 0.49
C ILE A 76 -5.63 -18.00 0.08
N LYS A 77 -4.32 -18.21 0.27
CA LYS A 77 -3.65 -19.47 -0.05
C LYS A 77 -4.19 -20.63 0.77
N GLU A 78 -4.42 -20.42 2.06
CA GLU A 78 -5.02 -21.42 2.95
C GLU A 78 -6.45 -21.75 2.52
N THR A 79 -7.29 -20.74 2.28
CA THR A 79 -8.68 -20.92 1.84
C THR A 79 -8.75 -21.72 0.54
N LYS A 80 -7.86 -21.42 -0.43
CA LYS A 80 -7.79 -22.15 -1.70
C LYS A 80 -7.39 -23.62 -1.49
N LYS A 81 -6.46 -23.91 -0.57
CA LYS A 81 -6.08 -25.28 -0.24
C LYS A 81 -7.25 -26.06 0.35
N THR A 82 -7.98 -25.45 1.28
CA THR A 82 -9.17 -26.05 1.90
C THR A 82 -10.27 -26.30 0.87
N LEU A 83 -10.46 -25.39 -0.09
CA LEU A 83 -11.40 -25.58 -1.19
C LEU A 83 -11.07 -26.83 -2.03
N VAL A 84 -9.80 -26.99 -2.44
CA VAL A 84 -9.36 -28.16 -3.21
C VAL A 84 -9.56 -29.46 -2.44
N GLU A 85 -9.24 -29.45 -1.14
CA GLU A 85 -9.42 -30.62 -0.28
C GLU A 85 -10.91 -31.00 -0.15
N LEU A 86 -11.78 -30.03 0.11
CA LEU A 86 -13.23 -30.24 0.17
C LEU A 86 -13.79 -30.75 -1.16
N THR A 87 -13.38 -30.18 -2.30
CA THR A 87 -13.79 -30.65 -3.63
C THR A 87 -13.38 -32.10 -3.85
N LYS A 88 -12.17 -32.48 -3.43
CA LYS A 88 -11.69 -33.87 -3.51
C LYS A 88 -12.53 -34.81 -2.65
N GLN A 89 -12.86 -34.41 -1.42
CA GLN A 89 -13.69 -35.21 -0.52
C GLN A 89 -15.11 -35.39 -1.08
N ILE A 90 -15.72 -34.32 -1.62
CA ILE A 90 -17.03 -34.42 -2.28
C ILE A 90 -16.98 -35.43 -3.43
N HIS A 91 -15.97 -35.35 -4.29
CA HIS A 91 -15.84 -36.28 -5.42
C HIS A 91 -15.66 -37.74 -4.97
N GLN A 92 -14.90 -37.96 -3.89
CA GLN A 92 -14.76 -39.31 -3.30
C GLN A 92 -16.09 -39.83 -2.74
N LEU A 93 -16.85 -38.98 -2.05
CA LEU A 93 -18.16 -39.34 -1.51
C LEU A 93 -19.19 -39.60 -2.61
N GLU A 94 -19.12 -38.88 -3.73
CA GLU A 94 -19.98 -39.15 -4.90
C GLU A 94 -19.68 -40.52 -5.53
N LEU A 95 -18.39 -40.87 -5.68
CA LEU A 95 -17.96 -42.18 -6.15
C LEU A 95 -18.37 -43.31 -5.21
N GLU A 96 -18.24 -43.11 -3.90
CA GLU A 96 -18.67 -44.08 -2.89
C GLU A 96 -20.19 -44.27 -2.91
N ASN A 97 -20.96 -43.19 -2.97
CA ASN A 97 -22.42 -43.27 -3.11
C ASN A 97 -22.85 -43.98 -4.40
N ALA A 98 -22.17 -43.74 -5.53
CA ALA A 98 -22.44 -44.43 -6.78
C ALA A 98 -22.20 -45.94 -6.65
N ARG A 99 -21.07 -46.35 -6.06
CA ARG A 99 -20.75 -47.77 -5.79
C ARG A 99 -21.75 -48.43 -4.86
N LEU A 100 -22.14 -47.74 -3.78
CA LEU A 100 -23.11 -48.27 -2.83
C LEU A 100 -24.48 -48.49 -3.47
N LYS A 101 -24.94 -47.55 -4.33
CA LYS A 101 -26.18 -47.69 -5.11
C LYS A 101 -26.14 -48.87 -6.07
N GLU A 102 -25.02 -49.09 -6.75
CA GLU A 102 -24.86 -50.28 -7.60
C GLU A 102 -24.96 -51.56 -6.76
N HIS A 103 -24.27 -51.63 -5.62
CA HIS A 103 -24.31 -52.81 -4.74
C HIS A 103 -25.70 -53.12 -4.16
N THR A 104 -26.48 -52.13 -3.75
CA THR A 104 -27.87 -52.37 -3.30
C THR A 104 -28.75 -52.85 -4.44
N THR A 105 -28.63 -52.25 -5.64
CA THR A 105 -29.42 -52.66 -6.82
C THR A 105 -29.11 -54.12 -7.22
N PHE A 106 -27.84 -54.53 -7.18
CA PHE A 106 -27.43 -55.92 -7.45
C PHE A 106 -27.92 -56.92 -6.39
N THR A 107 -28.11 -56.48 -5.14
CA THR A 107 -28.56 -57.36 -4.05
C THR A 107 -30.08 -57.58 -4.11
N ASP A 108 -30.83 -56.56 -4.53
CA ASP A 108 -32.28 -56.65 -4.74
C ASP A 108 -32.64 -57.51 -5.97
N GLU A 109 -31.86 -57.47 -7.06
CA GLU A 109 -32.09 -58.34 -8.23
C GLU A 109 -31.80 -59.83 -7.96
N LYS A 110 -30.88 -60.14 -7.04
CA LYS A 110 -30.48 -61.53 -6.73
C LYS A 110 -31.34 -62.20 -5.66
N SER A 111 -32.26 -61.45 -5.06
CA SER A 111 -33.22 -61.93 -4.04
C SER A 111 -34.65 -62.12 -4.57
N LEU A 112 -34.85 -61.87 -5.88
CA LEU A 112 -36.02 -62.24 -6.69
C LEU A 112 -35.77 -63.55 -7.45
#